data_AF-A0A170YKA7-F1
#
_entry.id   AF-A0A170YKA7-F1
#
_cell.length_a   1.000
_cell.length_b   1.000
_cell.length_c   1.000
_cell.angle_alpha   90.00
_cell.angle_beta   90.00
_cell.angle_gamma   90.00
#
_symmetry.space_group_name_H-M   'P 1'
#
loop_
_entity.id
_entity.type
_entity.pdbx_description
1 polymer ?
#
loop_
_entity_poly.entity_id
_entity_poly.type
_entity_poly.pdbx_seq_one_letter_code
_entity_poly.pdbx_strand_id
1 'polypeptide(L)'
;GIPESNHIGIIKKYNDDEKLDIWYDSECNNITASDGFIFPGRLTSDSDVIYVYAKDLCRRIPLKFEKEYTDENGYPVRRFVLPKNVYSTPDINPDNSCFCSVDSCPISGIHNVSSCFYDAPFVVSQPHFMYGDPELFENVEGLEPHPEKHTYYMDLHKYFGFPLKGHTRVQ
;
A
#
# COMPACT_ATOMS: atom_id res chain seq x y z
N GLY A 1 15.64 7.48 -27.14
CA GLY A 1 15.03 7.92 -25.87
C GLY A 1 13.79 7.09 -25.66
N ILE A 2 13.57 6.58 -24.44
CA ILE A 2 12.43 5.69 -24.14
C ILE A 2 11.15 6.52 -24.35
N PRO A 3 10.27 6.16 -25.31
CA PRO A 3 9.19 7.03 -25.75
C PRO A 3 8.15 7.42 -24.68
N GLU A 4 8.11 6.72 -23.54
CA GLU A 4 7.13 6.97 -22.47
C GLU A 4 7.74 6.81 -21.07
N SER A 5 8.70 7.66 -20.69
CA SER A 5 9.22 7.70 -19.31
C SER A 5 8.13 7.94 -18.24
N ASN A 6 6.95 8.43 -18.64
CA ASN A 6 5.81 8.66 -17.74
C ASN A 6 5.08 7.37 -17.31
N HIS A 7 5.34 6.23 -17.97
CA HIS A 7 4.70 4.95 -17.65
C HIS A 7 5.69 3.88 -17.17
N ILE A 8 6.96 4.25 -16.96
CA ILE A 8 7.97 3.29 -16.51
C ILE A 8 7.59 2.69 -15.14
N GLY A 9 7.70 1.37 -15.03
CA GLY A 9 7.34 0.65 -13.81
C GLY A 9 5.84 0.55 -13.52
N ILE A 10 4.96 1.15 -14.33
CA ILE A 10 3.51 1.08 -14.11
C ILE A 10 2.96 -0.21 -14.73
N ILE A 11 2.32 -1.03 -13.91
CA ILE A 11 1.63 -2.24 -14.33
C ILE A 11 0.39 -1.86 -15.15
N LYS A 12 0.31 -2.38 -16.38
CA LYS A 12 -0.88 -2.26 -17.24
C LYS A 12 -1.76 -3.51 -17.21
N LYS A 13 -1.15 -4.68 -17.02
CA LYS A 13 -1.82 -5.98 -16.98
C LYS A 13 -1.15 -6.90 -15.98
N TYR A 14 -1.94 -7.77 -15.37
CA TYR A 14 -1.49 -8.87 -14.54
C TYR A 14 -2.24 -10.13 -14.97
N ASN A 15 -1.51 -11.17 -15.38
CA ASN A 15 -2.09 -12.39 -15.97
C ASN A 15 -3.07 -12.09 -17.14
N ASP A 16 -2.66 -11.21 -18.06
CA ASP A 16 -3.44 -10.73 -19.21
C ASP A 16 -4.68 -9.86 -18.91
N ASP A 17 -5.03 -9.70 -17.63
CA ASP A 17 -6.14 -8.86 -17.18
C ASP A 17 -5.68 -7.43 -16.84
N GLU A 18 -6.49 -6.43 -17.20
CA GLU A 18 -6.23 -5.00 -16.93
C GLU A 18 -6.73 -4.56 -15.54
N LYS A 19 -7.51 -5.42 -14.88
CA LYS A 19 -8.06 -5.23 -13.54
C LYS A 19 -8.27 -6.59 -12.90
N LEU A 20 -8.39 -6.60 -11.57
CA LEU A 20 -8.82 -7.79 -10.84
C LEU A 20 -10.32 -8.05 -11.03
N ASP A 21 -10.75 -9.25 -10.69
CA ASP A 21 -12.15 -9.65 -10.61
C ASP A 21 -12.43 -10.30 -9.25
N ILE A 22 -12.11 -9.55 -8.19
CA ILE A 22 -12.12 -10.03 -6.79
C ILE A 22 -13.00 -9.14 -5.92
N TRP A 23 -12.89 -7.84 -6.10
CA TRP A 23 -13.58 -6.84 -5.30
C TRP A 23 -14.89 -6.39 -5.95
N TYR A 24 -15.78 -5.79 -5.18
CA TYR A 24 -17.10 -5.38 -5.69
C TYR A 24 -17.02 -4.20 -6.69
N ASP A 25 -16.08 -3.28 -6.49
CA ASP A 25 -15.95 -2.06 -7.29
C ASP A 25 -14.72 -2.11 -8.22
N SER A 26 -14.83 -1.47 -9.39
CA SER A 26 -13.73 -1.35 -10.35
C SER A 26 -12.49 -0.64 -9.79
N GLU A 27 -12.65 0.34 -8.89
CA GLU A 27 -11.53 1.09 -8.31
C GLU A 27 -10.69 0.25 -7.35
N CYS A 28 -11.34 -0.66 -6.60
CA CYS A 28 -10.64 -1.65 -5.77
C CYS A 28 -9.94 -2.72 -6.61
N ASN A 29 -10.50 -3.04 -7.79
CA ASN A 29 -9.89 -3.96 -8.75
C ASN A 29 -8.81 -3.31 -9.63
N ASN A 30 -8.57 -2.01 -9.51
CA ASN A 30 -7.58 -1.30 -10.32
C ASN A 30 -6.14 -1.69 -9.91
N ILE A 31 -5.38 -2.21 -10.88
CA ILE A 31 -3.98 -2.63 -10.71
C ILE A 31 -2.96 -1.61 -11.22
N THR A 32 -3.43 -0.48 -11.76
CA THR A 32 -2.58 0.57 -12.36
C THR A 32 -1.76 1.26 -11.28
N ALA A 33 -0.55 0.76 -11.06
CA ALA A 33 0.37 1.18 -10.02
C ALA A 33 1.77 0.66 -10.33
N SER A 34 2.78 1.14 -9.60
CA SER A 34 4.10 0.50 -9.63
C SER A 34 4.09 -0.81 -8.85
N ASP A 35 4.98 -1.75 -9.17
CA ASP A 35 5.26 -2.89 -8.28
C ASP A 35 6.13 -2.52 -7.06
N GLY A 36 6.54 -1.25 -6.97
CA GLY A 36 7.41 -0.72 -5.91
C GLY A 36 8.89 -0.70 -6.28
N PHE A 37 9.30 -1.26 -7.43
CA PHE A 37 10.69 -1.30 -7.85
C PHE A 37 11.15 0.00 -8.52
N ILE A 38 10.29 0.62 -9.33
CA ILE A 38 10.56 1.90 -9.97
C ILE A 38 9.26 2.65 -10.23
N PHE A 39 9.30 3.97 -10.08
CA PHE A 39 8.20 4.87 -10.36
C PHE A 39 8.59 5.86 -11.45
N PRO A 40 7.63 6.37 -12.24
CA PRO A 40 7.90 7.49 -13.14
C PRO A 40 8.42 8.71 -12.36
N GLY A 41 9.50 9.33 -12.82
CA GLY A 41 10.12 10.47 -12.14
C GLY A 41 9.18 11.68 -11.96
N ARG A 42 8.23 11.88 -12.88
CA ARG A 42 7.16 12.89 -12.73
C ARG A 42 6.16 12.53 -11.66
N LEU A 43 5.77 11.26 -11.56
CA LEU A 43 4.87 10.78 -10.52
C LEU A 43 5.50 11.06 -9.15
N THR A 44 6.78 10.73 -8.97
CA THR A 44 7.47 11.02 -7.71
C THR A 44 7.71 12.50 -7.48
N SER A 45 7.96 13.32 -8.51
CA SER A 45 8.22 14.75 -8.35
C SER A 45 6.97 15.57 -8.02
N ASP A 46 5.81 15.18 -8.56
CA ASP A 46 4.63 16.07 -8.61
C ASP A 46 3.44 15.56 -7.78
N SER A 47 3.44 14.28 -7.37
CA SER A 47 2.29 13.68 -6.66
C SER A 47 2.53 13.55 -5.16
N ASP A 48 1.47 13.76 -4.38
CA ASP A 48 1.46 13.51 -2.93
C ASP A 48 0.99 12.10 -2.59
N VAL A 49 0.48 11.34 -3.56
CA VAL A 49 0.10 9.94 -3.41
C VAL A 49 0.67 9.15 -4.57
N ILE A 50 1.36 8.07 -4.23
CA ILE A 50 1.79 7.05 -5.19
C ILE A 50 1.12 5.73 -4.82
N TYR A 51 0.93 4.85 -5.80
CA TYR A 51 0.34 3.55 -5.58
C TYR A 51 1.36 2.45 -5.85
N VAL A 52 1.37 1.46 -4.97
CA VAL A 52 2.10 0.20 -5.15
C VAL A 52 1.08 -0.92 -5.30
N TYR A 53 1.14 -1.68 -6.39
CA TYR A 53 0.38 -2.91 -6.52
C TYR A 53 1.07 -4.00 -5.68
N ALA A 54 0.43 -4.37 -4.57
CA ALA A 54 0.92 -5.43 -3.71
C ALA A 54 0.17 -6.72 -4.04
N LYS A 55 0.84 -7.61 -4.79
CA LYS A 55 0.28 -8.90 -5.22
C LYS A 55 -0.28 -9.69 -4.02
N ASP A 56 0.44 -9.73 -2.91
CA ASP A 56 0.04 -10.50 -1.72
C ASP A 56 -1.13 -9.88 -0.95
N LEU A 57 -1.49 -8.64 -1.25
CA LEU A 57 -2.66 -7.94 -0.71
C LEU A 57 -3.81 -7.88 -1.71
N CYS A 58 -3.55 -8.26 -2.96
CA CYS A 58 -4.52 -8.30 -4.05
C CYS A 58 -5.22 -6.95 -4.28
N ARG A 59 -4.48 -5.86 -4.03
CA ARG A 59 -4.92 -4.49 -4.24
C ARG A 59 -3.73 -3.57 -4.44
N ARG A 60 -3.98 -2.40 -5.03
CA ARG A 60 -3.05 -1.28 -4.90
C ARG A 60 -3.13 -0.67 -3.50
N ILE A 61 -1.97 -0.30 -2.98
CA ILE A 61 -1.76 0.32 -1.69
C ILE A 61 -1.29 1.76 -1.91
N PRO A 62 -2.00 2.77 -1.37
CA PRO A 62 -1.54 4.15 -1.44
C PRO A 62 -0.39 4.38 -0.46
N LEU A 63 0.66 5.07 -0.90
CA LEU A 63 1.67 5.67 -0.03
C LEU A 63 1.58 7.19 -0.16
N LYS A 64 1.49 7.89 0.96
CA LYS A 64 1.34 9.35 1.03
C LYS A 64 2.68 10.02 1.27
N PHE A 65 2.90 11.14 0.60
CA PHE A 65 4.06 11.97 0.81
C PHE A 65 4.15 12.44 2.27
N GLU A 66 5.31 12.27 2.88
CA GLU A 66 5.60 12.73 4.24
C GLU A 66 6.52 13.96 4.22
N LYS A 67 7.66 13.85 3.54
CA LYS A 67 8.70 14.90 3.54
C LYS A 67 9.68 14.75 2.38
N GLU A 68 10.34 15.86 2.04
CA GLU A 68 11.54 15.86 1.19
C GLU A 68 12.79 16.12 2.03
N TYR A 69 13.92 15.55 1.63
CA TYR A 69 15.23 15.82 2.24
C TYR A 69 16.38 15.43 1.29
N THR A 70 17.60 15.85 1.61
CA THR A 70 18.81 15.35 0.94
C THR A 70 19.46 14.30 1.82
N ASP A 71 19.77 13.12 1.27
CA ASP A 71 20.40 12.05 2.04
C ASP A 71 21.91 12.28 2.26
N GLU A 72 22.55 11.36 3.00
CA GLU A 72 23.99 11.41 3.31
C GLU A 72 24.90 11.33 2.08
N ASN A 73 24.38 10.85 0.95
CA ASN A 73 25.09 10.74 -0.33
C ASN A 73 24.81 11.93 -1.26
N GLY A 74 24.00 12.91 -0.83
CA GLY A 74 23.66 14.09 -1.62
C GLY A 74 22.49 13.91 -2.57
N TYR A 75 21.73 12.81 -2.48
CA TYR A 75 20.58 12.58 -3.36
C TYR A 75 19.32 13.30 -2.85
N PRO A 76 18.54 13.94 -3.75
CA PRO A 76 17.24 14.51 -3.40
C PRO A 76 16.21 13.39 -3.22
N VAL A 77 15.64 13.31 -2.02
CA VAL A 77 14.72 12.26 -1.61
C VAL A 77 13.32 12.81 -1.35
N ARG A 78 12.31 12.04 -1.74
CA ARG A 78 10.94 12.17 -1.22
C ARG A 78 10.55 10.90 -0.47
N ARG A 79 10.12 11.05 0.77
CA ARG A 79 9.61 9.96 1.60
C ARG A 79 8.11 9.83 1.42
N PHE A 80 7.66 8.61 1.15
CA PHE A 80 6.26 8.21 1.14
C PHE A 80 6.02 7.18 2.24
N VAL A 81 4.91 7.31 2.97
CA VAL A 81 4.54 6.47 4.10
C VAL A 81 3.17 5.84 3.89
N LEU A 82 2.98 4.65 4.46
CA LEU A 82 1.67 4.00 4.45
C LEU A 82 0.70 4.78 5.36
N PRO A 83 -0.49 5.17 4.87
CA PRO A 83 -1.48 5.84 5.70
C PRO A 83 -1.94 4.96 6.86
N LYS A 84 -2.12 5.57 8.05
CA LYS A 84 -2.55 4.86 9.26
C LYS A 84 -3.90 4.16 9.09
N ASN A 85 -4.79 4.75 8.29
CA ASN A 85 -6.14 4.28 8.04
C ASN A 85 -6.28 3.39 6.78
N VAL A 86 -5.16 2.89 6.23
CA VAL A 86 -5.19 2.09 4.98
C VAL A 86 -6.02 0.81 5.11
N TYR A 87 -6.08 0.22 6.31
CA TYR A 87 -6.86 -0.98 6.63
C TYR A 87 -8.04 -0.68 7.56
N SER A 88 -8.41 0.60 7.70
CA SER A 88 -9.58 0.96 8.51
C SER A 88 -10.89 0.66 7.79
N THR A 89 -11.95 0.53 8.56
CA THR A 89 -13.32 0.36 8.07
C THR A 89 -13.81 1.57 7.26
N PRO A 90 -14.86 1.42 6.42
CA PRO A 90 -15.32 2.47 5.51
C PRO A 90 -15.84 3.75 6.17
N ASP A 91 -16.27 3.68 7.43
CA ASP A 91 -16.66 4.85 8.23
C ASP A 91 -15.46 5.77 8.54
N ILE A 92 -14.25 5.19 8.66
CA ILE A 92 -13.00 5.93 8.88
C ILE A 92 -12.30 6.24 7.54
N ASN A 93 -12.36 5.30 6.59
CA ASN A 93 -11.77 5.44 5.27
C ASN A 93 -12.73 4.96 4.17
N PRO A 94 -13.58 5.84 3.60
CA PRO A 94 -14.60 5.47 2.61
C PRO A 94 -14.06 4.75 1.37
N ASP A 95 -12.80 5.01 1.00
CA ASP A 95 -12.11 4.34 -0.12
C ASP A 95 -11.99 2.83 0.09
N ASN A 96 -12.12 2.35 1.33
CA ASN A 96 -12.05 0.93 1.65
C ASN A 96 -13.40 0.19 1.53
N SER A 97 -14.49 0.89 1.23
CA SER A 97 -15.84 0.31 1.11
C SER A 97 -15.90 -0.92 0.19
N CYS A 98 -15.16 -0.91 -0.92
CA CYS A 98 -15.16 -2.00 -1.88
C CYS A 98 -14.23 -3.19 -1.53
N PHE A 99 -13.42 -3.10 -0.47
CA PHE A 99 -12.67 -4.24 0.07
C PHE A 99 -13.47 -5.03 1.12
N CYS A 100 -14.66 -4.57 1.47
CA CYS A 100 -15.59 -5.30 2.31
C CYS A 100 -16.44 -6.30 1.51
N SER A 101 -16.93 -7.33 2.18
CA SER A 101 -17.99 -8.18 1.63
C SER A 101 -19.33 -7.44 1.67
N VAL A 102 -20.31 -7.92 0.91
CA VAL A 102 -21.66 -7.33 0.83
C VAL A 102 -22.33 -7.26 2.21
N ASP A 103 -22.06 -8.24 3.07
CA ASP A 103 -22.74 -8.40 4.36
C ASP A 103 -21.91 -7.88 5.54
N SER A 104 -20.58 -7.71 5.39
CA SER A 104 -19.71 -7.27 6.49
C SER A 104 -18.32 -6.78 6.04
N CYS A 105 -17.76 -5.87 6.83
CA CYS A 105 -16.35 -5.48 6.75
C CYS A 105 -15.52 -6.20 7.82
N PRO A 106 -14.24 -6.50 7.55
CA PRO A 106 -13.29 -6.87 8.59
C PRO A 106 -13.20 -5.80 9.68
N ILE A 107 -12.77 -6.21 10.88
CA ILE A 107 -12.44 -5.29 11.96
C ILE A 107 -11.41 -4.26 11.47
N SER A 108 -11.49 -3.02 11.94
CA SER A 108 -10.55 -1.97 11.54
C SER A 108 -9.10 -2.38 11.85
N GLY A 109 -8.19 -2.21 10.89
CA GLY A 109 -6.78 -2.58 11.03
C GLY A 109 -6.38 -3.89 10.35
N ILE A 110 -7.33 -4.65 9.82
CA ILE A 110 -7.08 -5.86 9.05
C ILE A 110 -7.65 -5.77 7.63
N HIS A 111 -6.95 -6.38 6.67
CA HIS A 111 -7.38 -6.56 5.29
C HIS A 111 -7.56 -8.04 5.03
N ASN A 112 -8.76 -8.46 4.63
CA ASN A 112 -9.06 -9.85 4.32
C ASN A 112 -8.55 -10.17 2.91
N VAL A 113 -7.68 -11.16 2.76
CA VAL A 113 -7.13 -11.59 1.47
C VAL A 113 -7.62 -12.97 1.02
N SER A 114 -8.58 -13.56 1.74
CA SER A 114 -9.08 -14.91 1.43
C SER A 114 -9.46 -15.13 -0.03
N SER A 115 -10.19 -14.18 -0.63
CA SER A 115 -10.65 -14.24 -2.02
C SER A 115 -9.52 -14.35 -3.05
N CYS A 116 -8.27 -14.03 -2.69
CA CYS A 116 -7.13 -14.15 -3.59
C CYS A 116 -6.12 -15.22 -3.19
N PHE A 117 -6.36 -15.94 -2.09
CA PHE A 117 -5.56 -17.08 -1.63
C PHE A 117 -6.41 -18.35 -1.52
N TYR A 118 -7.18 -18.67 -2.56
CA TYR A 118 -7.96 -19.91 -2.65
C TYR A 118 -8.92 -20.11 -1.46
N ASP A 119 -9.57 -19.02 -1.03
CA ASP A 119 -10.49 -18.96 0.11
C ASP A 119 -9.85 -19.34 1.46
N ALA A 120 -8.52 -19.41 1.54
CA ALA A 120 -7.82 -19.60 2.80
C ALA A 120 -8.07 -18.39 3.71
N PRO A 121 -8.29 -18.57 5.02
CA PRO A 121 -8.70 -17.51 5.94
C PRO A 121 -7.51 -16.62 6.38
N PHE A 122 -6.77 -16.09 5.41
CA PHE A 122 -5.67 -15.17 5.65
C PHE A 122 -6.19 -13.73 5.74
N VAL A 123 -5.66 -13.03 6.75
CA VAL A 123 -5.85 -11.59 6.95
C VAL A 123 -4.48 -10.96 7.07
N VAL A 124 -4.39 -9.70 6.64
CA VAL A 124 -3.14 -8.94 6.66
C VAL A 124 -3.32 -7.70 7.52
N SER A 125 -2.31 -7.34 8.30
CA SER A 125 -2.31 -6.11 9.11
C SER A 125 -0.95 -5.40 9.08
N GLN A 126 -0.88 -4.26 9.75
CA GLN A 126 0.41 -3.69 10.13
C GLN A 126 0.96 -4.45 11.36
N PRO A 127 2.29 -4.58 11.51
CA PRO A 127 2.85 -5.37 12.59
C PRO A 127 2.31 -4.99 13.97
N HIS A 128 2.03 -6.00 14.78
CA HIS A 128 1.39 -5.87 16.09
C HIS A 128 0.05 -5.11 16.04
N PHE A 129 -0.72 -5.30 14.96
CA PHE A 129 -1.99 -4.61 14.70
C PHE A 129 -1.90 -3.09 14.84
N MET A 130 -0.77 -2.49 14.47
CA MET A 130 -0.57 -1.04 14.60
C MET A 130 -1.70 -0.28 13.88
N TYR A 131 -2.38 0.61 14.61
CA TYR A 131 -3.55 1.39 14.18
C TYR A 131 -4.84 0.57 13.95
N GLY A 132 -4.87 -0.70 14.36
CA GLY A 132 -6.08 -1.51 14.37
C GLY A 132 -6.97 -1.28 15.59
N ASP A 133 -8.14 -1.89 15.53
CA ASP A 133 -9.14 -1.85 16.60
C ASP A 133 -8.61 -2.47 17.90
N PRO A 134 -8.93 -1.90 19.08
CA PRO A 134 -8.56 -2.48 20.37
C PRO A 134 -8.93 -3.96 20.54
N GLU A 135 -10.03 -4.43 19.94
CA GLU A 135 -10.46 -5.84 20.00
C GLU A 135 -9.37 -6.80 19.49
N LEU A 136 -8.55 -6.37 18.52
CA LEU A 136 -7.44 -7.18 17.98
C LEU A 136 -6.33 -7.45 19.01
N PHE A 137 -6.26 -6.66 20.09
CA PHE A 137 -5.26 -6.78 21.14
C PHE A 137 -5.73 -7.65 22.31
N GLU A 138 -7.03 -7.84 22.48
CA GLU A 138 -7.58 -8.48 23.68
C GLU A 138 -7.21 -9.97 23.79
N ASN A 139 -7.06 -10.64 22.65
CA ASN A 139 -6.87 -12.10 22.59
C ASN A 139 -5.44 -12.51 22.18
N VAL A 140 -4.50 -11.57 22.10
CA VAL A 140 -3.13 -11.83 21.66
C VAL A 140 -2.12 -11.19 22.60
N GLU A 141 -1.40 -12.02 23.34
CA GLU A 141 -0.33 -11.58 24.23
C GLU A 141 0.95 -11.24 23.47
N GLY A 142 1.73 -10.27 23.96
CA GLY A 142 3.03 -9.89 23.42
C GLY A 142 3.00 -8.86 22.28
N LEU A 143 1.87 -8.18 22.08
CA LEU A 143 1.75 -7.10 21.09
C LEU A 143 2.36 -5.79 21.60
N GLU A 144 3.34 -5.24 20.88
CA GLU A 144 4.00 -3.97 21.20
C GLU A 144 4.12 -3.08 19.94
N PRO A 145 3.04 -2.39 19.52
CA PRO A 145 3.07 -1.56 18.31
C PRO A 145 3.99 -0.34 18.49
N HIS A 146 4.99 -0.21 17.63
CA HIS A 146 5.95 0.90 17.63
C HIS A 146 6.04 1.54 16.25
N PRO A 147 5.60 2.80 16.07
CA PRO A 147 5.69 3.50 14.78
C PRO A 147 7.10 3.51 14.18
N GLU A 148 8.13 3.72 15.02
CA GLU A 148 9.55 3.71 14.63
C GLU A 148 9.99 2.37 14.00
N LYS A 149 9.39 1.25 14.44
CA LYS A 149 9.78 -0.11 14.04
C LYS A 149 8.82 -0.74 13.03
N HIS A 150 7.57 -0.29 12.96
CA HIS A 150 6.50 -0.99 12.25
C HIS A 150 5.89 -0.16 11.11
N THR A 151 6.21 1.13 11.00
CA THR A 151 5.74 1.95 9.88
C THR A 151 6.38 1.50 8.58
N TYR A 152 5.54 1.33 7.55
CA TYR A 152 6.00 1.19 6.18
C TYR A 152 6.38 2.58 5.65
N TYR A 153 7.59 2.71 5.08
CA TYR A 153 7.96 3.87 4.27
C TYR A 153 8.83 3.49 3.07
N MET A 154 8.87 4.39 2.09
CA MET A 154 9.70 4.32 0.91
C MET A 154 10.32 5.68 0.62
N ASP A 155 11.64 5.71 0.55
CA ASP A 155 12.43 6.87 0.15
C ASP A 155 12.78 6.75 -1.33
N LEU A 156 12.24 7.65 -2.14
CA LEU A 156 12.41 7.63 -3.59
C LEU A 156 13.31 8.78 -4.02
N HIS A 157 14.19 8.54 -5.01
CA HIS A 157 14.92 9.61 -5.66
C HIS A 157 13.93 10.55 -6.38
N LYS A 158 13.86 11.81 -5.95
CA LYS A 158 12.81 12.78 -6.36
C LYS A 158 12.53 12.78 -7.86
N TYR A 159 13.59 12.89 -8.67
CA TYR A 159 13.48 13.08 -10.12
C TYR A 159 13.48 11.79 -10.96
N PHE A 160 13.91 10.68 -10.39
CA PHE A 160 14.16 9.44 -11.15
C PHE A 160 13.27 8.28 -10.69
N GLY A 161 12.64 8.42 -9.52
CA GLY A 161 11.62 7.51 -9.01
C GLY A 161 12.11 6.11 -8.64
N PHE A 162 13.42 5.86 -8.62
CA PHE A 162 13.95 4.61 -8.05
C PHE A 162 14.04 4.71 -6.52
N PRO A 163 13.79 3.62 -5.79
CA PRO A 163 13.98 3.55 -4.34
C PRO A 163 15.45 3.73 -3.94
N LEU A 164 15.69 4.59 -2.95
CA LEU A 164 16.98 4.80 -2.29
C LEU A 164 17.07 4.01 -0.98
N LYS A 165 15.98 4.01 -0.23
CA LYS A 165 15.83 3.31 1.05
C LYS A 165 14.36 2.95 1.23
N GLY A 166 14.09 1.87 1.95
CA GLY A 166 12.72 1.49 2.21
C GLY A 166 12.62 0.58 3.41
N HIS A 167 11.40 0.50 3.92
CA HIS A 167 11.04 -0.36 5.02
C HIS A 167 9.63 -0.85 4.77
N THR A 168 9.51 -2.09 4.27
CA THR A 168 8.22 -2.74 4.05
C THR A 168 7.92 -3.65 5.24
N ARG A 169 6.75 -3.46 5.85
CA ARG A 169 6.31 -4.23 7.02
C ARG A 169 4.85 -4.59 6.87
N VAL A 170 4.57 -5.87 7.12
CA VAL A 170 3.27 -6.50 6.98
C VAL A 170 3.24 -7.69 7.95
N GLN A 171 2.05 -8.03 8.44
CA GLN A 171 1.79 -9.18 9.30
C GLN A 171 0.67 -10.02 8.71
#